data_AF-A0A1U7R679-F1
#
_entry.id   AF-A0A1U7R679-F1
#
_cell.length_a   1.000
_cell.length_b   1.000
_cell.length_c   1.000
_cell.angle_alpha   90.00
_cell.angle_beta   90.00
_cell.angle_gamma   90.00
#
_symmetry.space_group_name_H-M   'P 1'
#
loop_
_entity.id
_entity.type
_entity.pdbx_description
1 polymer ?
#
loop_
_entity_poly.entity_id
_entity_poly.type
_entity_poly.pdbx_seq_one_letter_code
_entity_poly.pdbx_strand_id
1 'polypeptide(L)'
;MTKLLDRMTFYVLPVVNVDGYIWTWTQNRMWRKNRSKNQNSTCIGTDLNRNFDVSWDSSPDTKNPCQNVYRGPAPESEKETKAVTNFIRSHLNSIKAYITFHSYSQLLLFPYGYTSKLPPNHDDLFKVARIATDFLSTRYETHYIYGPIASTI
;
A
#
# COMPACT_ATOMS: atom_id res chain seq x y z
N MET A 1 -2.41 -23.24 11.19
CA MET A 1 -1.64 -22.89 9.98
C MET A 1 -1.84 -23.91 8.86
N THR A 2 -1.67 -25.22 9.10
CA THR A 2 -1.86 -26.29 8.10
C THR A 2 -3.16 -26.16 7.30
N LYS A 3 -4.31 -26.05 7.98
CA LYS A 3 -5.63 -25.86 7.31
C LYS A 3 -5.70 -24.66 6.35
N LEU A 4 -4.92 -23.60 6.58
CA LEU A 4 -4.88 -22.44 5.69
C LEU A 4 -4.03 -22.75 4.45
N LEU A 5 -2.84 -23.32 4.64
CA LEU A 5 -1.93 -23.68 3.55
C LEU A 5 -2.49 -24.81 2.66
N ASP A 6 -3.31 -25.71 3.22
CA ASP A 6 -4.00 -26.75 2.46
C ASP A 6 -5.09 -26.19 1.53
N ARG A 7 -5.55 -24.95 1.77
CA ARG A 7 -6.70 -24.34 1.07
C ARG A 7 -6.37 -23.05 0.33
N MET A 8 -5.22 -22.43 0.62
CA MET A 8 -4.84 -21.12 0.11
C MET A 8 -3.35 -21.07 -0.21
N THR A 9 -3.03 -20.39 -1.30
CA THR A 9 -1.65 -20.02 -1.65
C THR A 9 -1.35 -18.62 -1.13
N PHE A 10 -0.21 -18.46 -0.46
CA PHE A 10 0.28 -17.16 0.01
C PHE A 10 1.41 -16.68 -0.90
N TYR A 11 1.15 -15.59 -1.63
CA TYR A 11 2.20 -14.88 -2.35
C TYR A 11 2.79 -13.81 -1.44
N VAL A 12 4.08 -13.94 -1.12
CA VAL A 12 4.79 -13.02 -0.22
C VAL A 12 5.85 -12.27 -1.00
N LEU A 13 5.68 -10.95 -1.11
CA LEU A 13 6.66 -10.04 -1.73
C LEU A 13 7.33 -9.22 -0.61
N PRO A 14 8.51 -9.63 -0.11
CA PRO A 14 9.10 -9.03 1.09
C PRO A 14 9.57 -7.59 0.88
N VAL A 15 10.06 -7.26 -0.33
CA VAL A 15 10.55 -5.93 -0.68
C VAL A 15 10.03 -5.55 -2.06
N VAL A 16 9.04 -4.65 -2.09
CA VAL A 16 8.47 -4.13 -3.34
C VAL A 16 9.40 -3.07 -3.96
N ASN A 17 9.94 -2.17 -3.13
CA ASN A 17 10.80 -1.06 -3.54
C ASN A 17 12.28 -1.38 -3.25
N VAL A 18 12.89 -2.25 -4.06
CA VAL A 18 14.27 -2.73 -3.84
C VAL A 18 15.28 -1.58 -3.91
N ASP A 19 15.17 -0.72 -4.93
CA ASP A 19 16.09 0.40 -5.11
C ASP A 19 16.00 1.42 -3.96
N GLY A 20 14.77 1.75 -3.56
CA GLY A 20 14.53 2.63 -2.41
C GLY A 20 15.04 2.00 -1.12
N TYR A 21 14.85 0.69 -0.92
CA TYR A 21 15.37 -0.03 0.24
C TYR A 21 16.90 0.08 0.30
N ILE A 22 17.63 -0.27 -0.76
CA ILE A 22 19.09 -0.15 -0.83
C ILE A 22 19.55 1.30 -0.55
N TRP A 23 18.82 2.29 -1.06
CA TRP A 23 19.13 3.70 -0.82
C TRP A 23 19.04 4.09 0.65
N THR A 24 18.14 3.47 1.43
CA THR A 24 18.07 3.70 2.89
C THR A 24 19.28 3.19 3.66
N TRP A 25 19.99 2.19 3.13
CA TRP A 25 21.19 1.63 3.75
C TRP A 25 22.47 2.36 3.35
N THR A 26 22.48 2.96 2.16
CA THR A 26 23.70 3.46 1.55
C THR A 26 23.81 4.98 1.54
N GLN A 27 22.69 5.72 1.55
CA GLN A 27 22.70 7.16 1.27
C GLN A 27 21.74 7.95 2.18
N ASN A 28 20.43 7.66 2.15
CA ASN A 28 19.45 8.41 2.94
C ASN A 28 18.46 7.45 3.62
N ARG A 29 18.67 7.26 4.92
CA ARG A 29 17.85 6.38 5.77
C ARG A 29 16.35 6.70 5.75
N MET A 30 15.98 7.95 5.51
CA MET A 30 14.59 8.42 5.50
C MET A 30 13.96 8.43 4.09
N TRP A 31 14.63 7.86 3.09
CA TRP A 31 14.08 7.78 1.74
C TRP A 31 12.85 6.86 1.67
N ARG A 32 11.79 7.33 1.00
CA ARG A 32 10.49 6.65 0.90
C ARG A 32 10.14 6.19 -0.52
N LYS A 33 10.38 7.06 -1.51
CA LYS A 33 10.00 6.84 -2.91
C LYS A 33 10.81 5.71 -3.55
N ASN A 34 10.49 5.31 -4.78
CA ASN A 34 11.44 4.52 -5.57
C ASN A 34 12.61 5.39 -6.07
N ARG A 35 13.40 4.91 -7.03
CA ARG A 35 14.59 5.60 -7.56
C ARG A 35 14.51 5.95 -9.06
N SER A 36 13.30 5.99 -9.63
CA SER A 36 13.11 6.38 -11.03
C SER A 36 13.52 7.83 -11.28
N LYS A 37 14.05 8.11 -12.48
CA LYS A 37 14.37 9.48 -12.91
C LYS A 37 13.12 10.10 -13.53
N ASN A 38 12.71 11.26 -13.03
CA ASN A 38 11.58 12.00 -13.55
C ASN A 38 12.01 12.86 -14.75
N GLN A 39 11.33 12.75 -15.88
CA GLN A 39 11.61 13.59 -17.04
C GLN A 39 11.40 15.07 -16.69
N ASN A 40 12.29 15.94 -17.15
CA ASN A 40 12.25 17.39 -16.90
C ASN A 40 12.27 17.80 -15.41
N SER A 41 12.77 16.94 -14.52
CA SER A 41 12.97 17.27 -13.11
C SER A 41 14.30 16.70 -12.61
N THR A 42 14.96 17.43 -11.70
CA THR A 42 16.12 16.93 -10.97
C THR A 42 15.73 16.03 -9.80
N CYS A 43 14.45 16.02 -9.41
CA CYS A 43 13.94 15.24 -8.30
C CYS A 43 13.72 13.77 -8.71
N ILE A 44 14.14 12.85 -7.84
CA ILE A 44 14.15 11.42 -8.10
C ILE A 44 12.98 10.74 -7.38
N GLY A 45 12.39 9.76 -8.05
CA GLY A 45 11.44 8.79 -7.51
C GLY A 45 10.00 9.25 -7.50
N THR A 46 9.13 8.25 -7.39
CA THR A 46 7.68 8.29 -7.29
C THR A 46 7.25 7.57 -6.00
N ASP A 47 6.21 8.06 -5.33
CA ASP A 47 5.54 7.33 -4.25
C ASP A 47 4.73 6.18 -4.86
N LEU A 48 5.22 4.95 -4.68
CA LEU A 48 4.56 3.75 -5.21
C LEU A 48 3.12 3.61 -4.68
N ASN A 49 2.82 4.09 -3.46
CA ASN A 49 1.47 4.04 -2.88
C ASN A 49 0.57 5.22 -3.32
N ARG A 50 1.01 6.00 -4.32
CA ARG A 50 0.20 6.97 -5.06
C ARG A 50 0.15 6.66 -6.55
N ASN A 51 0.83 5.60 -6.99
CA ASN A 51 1.04 5.30 -8.40
C ASN A 51 0.05 4.26 -8.97
N PHE A 52 -0.84 3.68 -8.17
CA PHE A 52 -1.83 2.71 -8.67
C PHE A 52 -2.95 3.39 -9.47
N ASP A 53 -3.54 2.66 -10.43
CA ASP A 53 -4.65 3.14 -11.26
C ASP A 53 -6.00 3.11 -10.52
N VAL A 54 -6.09 3.92 -9.46
CA VAL A 54 -7.32 4.09 -8.68
C VAL A 54 -7.41 5.54 -8.24
N SER A 55 -8.29 6.31 -8.88
CA SER A 55 -8.45 7.73 -8.58
C SER A 55 -7.11 8.50 -8.65
N TRP A 56 -6.22 8.12 -9.58
CA TRP A 56 -4.81 8.51 -9.60
C TRP A 56 -4.56 10.03 -9.66
N ASP A 57 -5.47 10.82 -10.23
CA ASP A 57 -5.36 12.30 -10.29
C ASP A 57 -6.32 13.03 -9.34
N SER A 58 -6.87 12.36 -8.31
CA SER A 58 -7.88 12.99 -7.44
C SER A 58 -7.31 13.82 -6.29
N SER A 59 -5.99 13.86 -6.10
CA SER A 59 -5.35 14.62 -5.02
C SER A 59 -4.42 15.71 -5.58
N PRO A 60 -4.67 17.00 -5.28
CA PRO A 60 -3.96 18.11 -5.91
C PRO A 60 -2.46 18.13 -5.55
N ASP A 61 -2.10 17.73 -4.33
CA ASP A 61 -0.75 17.85 -3.77
C ASP A 61 0.17 16.66 -4.11
N THR A 62 -0.07 16.00 -5.25
CA THR A 62 0.71 14.82 -5.67
C THR A 62 1.42 15.01 -7.00
N LYS A 63 1.31 16.19 -7.64
CA LYS A 63 1.86 16.46 -8.97
C LYS A 63 3.32 16.89 -8.99
N ASN A 64 3.87 17.39 -7.88
CA ASN A 64 5.25 17.89 -7.82
C ASN A 64 6.25 16.73 -7.65
N PRO A 65 7.18 16.47 -8.61
CA PRO A 65 8.18 15.40 -8.51
C PRO A 65 9.07 15.44 -7.27
N CYS A 66 9.21 16.60 -6.64
CA CYS A 66 10.04 16.79 -5.45
C CYS A 66 9.31 16.44 -4.14
N GLN A 67 7.99 16.26 -4.16
CA GLN A 67 7.23 15.87 -2.98
C GLN A 67 7.37 14.36 -2.69
N ASN A 68 7.29 14.01 -1.41
CA ASN A 68 7.33 12.61 -0.95
C ASN A 68 6.10 11.80 -1.40
N VAL A 69 5.01 12.49 -1.77
CA VAL A 69 3.74 11.92 -2.22
C VAL A 69 3.56 12.04 -3.74
N TYR A 70 4.64 12.31 -4.48
CA TYR A 70 4.57 12.41 -5.94
C TYR A 70 3.99 11.14 -6.55
N ARG A 71 2.90 11.26 -7.31
CA ARG A 71 2.14 10.12 -7.86
C ARG A 71 2.75 9.50 -9.12
N GLY A 72 3.81 10.08 -9.67
CA GLY A 72 4.38 9.71 -10.95
C GLY A 72 3.80 10.51 -12.12
N PRO A 73 4.28 10.27 -13.35
CA PRO A 73 3.77 10.93 -14.56
C PRO A 73 2.49 10.29 -15.15
N ALA A 74 2.18 9.04 -14.79
CA ALA A 74 1.02 8.28 -15.25
C ALA A 74 0.62 7.23 -14.20
N PRO A 75 -0.62 6.70 -14.21
CA PRO A 75 -0.95 5.56 -13.37
C PRO A 75 -0.11 4.36 -13.81
N GLU A 76 0.47 3.66 -12.83
CA GLU A 76 1.36 2.51 -13.00
C GLU A 76 2.58 2.80 -13.87
N SER A 77 3.11 4.03 -13.79
CA SER A 77 4.34 4.43 -14.48
C SER A 77 5.58 3.69 -13.97
N GLU A 78 5.59 3.32 -12.68
CA GLU A 78 6.76 2.70 -12.05
C GLU A 78 6.80 1.19 -12.32
N LYS A 79 7.99 0.65 -12.59
CA LYS A 79 8.18 -0.78 -12.90
C LYS A 79 7.73 -1.68 -11.76
N GLU A 80 7.95 -1.24 -10.52
CA GLU A 80 7.57 -1.94 -9.30
C GLU A 80 6.04 -2.03 -9.18
N THR A 81 5.34 -0.89 -9.32
CA THR A 81 3.87 -0.85 -9.34
C THR A 81 3.33 -1.72 -10.47
N LYS A 82 3.89 -1.59 -11.68
CA LYS A 82 3.47 -2.33 -12.88
C LYS A 82 3.63 -3.84 -12.71
N ALA A 83 4.72 -4.29 -12.08
CA ALA A 83 4.95 -5.70 -11.81
C ALA A 83 3.88 -6.28 -10.87
N VAL A 84 3.57 -5.55 -9.79
CA VAL A 84 2.52 -5.96 -8.83
C VAL A 84 1.14 -5.97 -9.50
N THR A 85 0.78 -4.93 -10.24
CA THR A 85 -0.54 -4.84 -10.87
C THR A 85 -0.71 -5.89 -11.98
N ASN A 86 0.34 -6.15 -12.77
CA ASN A 86 0.32 -7.22 -13.77
C ASN A 86 0.17 -8.61 -13.13
N PHE A 87 0.88 -8.88 -12.03
CA PHE A 87 0.75 -10.14 -11.30
C PHE A 87 -0.66 -10.33 -10.73
N ILE A 88 -1.24 -9.28 -10.11
CA ILE A 88 -2.59 -9.34 -9.58
C ILE A 88 -3.60 -9.56 -10.71
N ARG A 89 -3.47 -8.82 -11.82
CA ARG A 89 -4.34 -8.97 -13.00
C ARG A 89 -4.32 -10.39 -13.58
N SER A 90 -3.15 -11.01 -13.68
CA SER A 90 -3.04 -12.39 -14.18
C SER A 90 -3.59 -13.45 -13.22
N HIS A 91 -3.82 -13.09 -11.95
CA HIS A 91 -4.29 -13.99 -10.90
C HIS A 91 -5.63 -13.58 -10.27
N LEU A 92 -6.39 -12.66 -10.90
CA LEU A 92 -7.63 -12.09 -10.33
C LEU A 92 -8.64 -13.15 -9.86
N ASN A 93 -8.75 -14.25 -10.59
CA ASN A 93 -9.68 -15.32 -10.23
C ASN A 93 -9.26 -16.07 -8.96
N SER A 94 -7.98 -16.08 -8.63
CA SER A 94 -7.40 -16.82 -7.50
C SER A 94 -7.12 -15.98 -6.26
N ILE A 95 -6.74 -14.70 -6.42
CA ILE A 95 -6.44 -13.81 -5.30
C ILE A 95 -7.75 -13.43 -4.58
N LYS A 96 -7.89 -13.84 -3.32
CA LYS A 96 -9.08 -13.56 -2.49
C LYS A 96 -8.86 -12.47 -1.43
N ALA A 97 -7.61 -12.14 -1.12
CA ALA A 97 -7.24 -11.09 -0.19
C ALA A 97 -5.94 -10.42 -0.65
N TYR A 98 -5.83 -9.11 -0.42
CA TYR A 98 -4.62 -8.32 -0.65
C TYR A 98 -4.29 -7.55 0.62
N ILE A 99 -3.11 -7.80 1.19
CA ILE A 99 -2.64 -7.17 2.43
C ILE A 99 -1.31 -6.51 2.13
N THR A 100 -1.23 -5.20 2.34
CA THR A 100 0.00 -4.41 2.25
C THR A 100 0.40 -3.93 3.63
N PHE A 101 1.69 -4.05 3.97
CA PHE A 101 2.23 -3.66 5.26
C PHE A 101 2.99 -2.35 5.16
N HIS A 102 2.67 -1.43 6.08
CA HIS A 102 3.33 -0.14 6.22
C HIS A 102 3.59 0.16 7.71
N SER A 103 4.42 1.17 7.95
CA SER A 103 4.68 1.74 9.27
C SER A 103 4.75 3.26 9.17
N TYR A 104 4.48 4.01 10.24
CA TYR A 104 4.14 3.60 11.60
C TYR A 104 2.64 3.80 11.87
N SER A 105 2.26 4.07 13.13
CA SER A 105 0.94 4.50 13.61
C SER A 105 -0.01 3.41 14.10
N GLN A 106 0.35 2.12 14.02
CA GLN A 106 -0.47 1.02 14.54
C GLN A 106 -1.93 1.07 14.00
N LEU A 107 -2.06 1.10 12.68
CA LEU A 107 -3.35 1.18 12.00
C LEU A 107 -3.64 -0.10 11.22
N LEU A 108 -4.88 -0.60 11.28
CA LEU A 108 -5.40 -1.62 10.36
C LEU A 108 -6.47 -0.97 9.49
N LEU A 109 -6.09 -0.62 8.27
CA LEU A 109 -6.93 0.17 7.37
C LEU A 109 -7.50 -0.67 6.23
N PHE A 110 -8.67 -0.28 5.75
CA PHE A 110 -9.31 -0.87 4.57
C PHE A 110 -9.90 0.21 3.66
N PRO A 111 -10.31 -0.12 2.42
CA PRO A 111 -10.81 0.88 1.48
C PRO A 111 -12.03 1.68 1.98
N TYR A 112 -12.28 2.87 1.45
CA TYR A 112 -11.46 3.59 0.45
C TYR A 112 -10.55 4.62 1.11
N GLY A 113 -9.47 4.98 0.42
CA GLY A 113 -8.59 6.10 0.80
C GLY A 113 -8.75 7.35 -0.07
N TYR A 114 -9.33 7.22 -1.25
CA TYR A 114 -9.50 8.34 -2.21
C TYR A 114 -10.86 9.03 -2.11
N THR A 115 -11.79 8.51 -1.31
CA THR A 115 -13.16 9.03 -1.16
C THR A 115 -13.71 8.67 0.22
N SER A 116 -14.64 9.49 0.73
CA SER A 116 -15.40 9.24 1.96
C SER A 116 -16.54 8.22 1.79
N LYS A 117 -16.85 7.81 0.55
CA LYS A 117 -17.80 6.74 0.30
C LYS A 117 -17.31 5.44 0.94
N LEU A 118 -18.19 4.70 1.60
CA LEU A 118 -17.88 3.39 2.15
C LEU A 118 -17.89 2.30 1.05
N PRO A 119 -17.03 1.27 1.15
CA PRO A 119 -17.08 0.14 0.23
C PRO A 119 -18.38 -0.67 0.43
N PRO A 120 -18.90 -1.35 -0.60
CA PRO A 120 -20.15 -2.13 -0.49
C PRO A 120 -20.14 -3.20 0.61
N ASN A 121 -18.96 -3.75 0.93
CA ASN A 121 -18.75 -4.75 1.97
C ASN A 121 -18.13 -4.13 3.25
N HIS A 122 -18.45 -2.89 3.56
CA HIS A 122 -17.93 -2.16 4.72
C HIS A 122 -18.09 -2.93 6.03
N ASP A 123 -19.29 -3.44 6.32
CA ASP A 123 -19.57 -4.11 7.60
C ASP A 123 -18.71 -5.37 7.80
N ASP A 124 -18.46 -6.12 6.73
CA ASP A 124 -17.58 -7.29 6.76
C ASP A 124 -16.14 -6.89 7.03
N LEU A 125 -15.63 -5.87 6.33
CA LEU A 125 -14.27 -5.36 6.52
C LEU A 125 -14.09 -4.82 7.93
N PHE A 126 -15.06 -4.06 8.44
CA PHE A 126 -15.05 -3.51 9.79
C PHE A 126 -15.03 -4.62 10.84
N LYS A 127 -15.87 -5.66 10.68
CA LYS A 127 -15.90 -6.82 11.57
C LYS A 127 -14.57 -7.58 11.58
N VAL A 128 -13.99 -7.85 10.40
CA VAL A 128 -12.70 -8.54 10.28
C VAL A 128 -11.58 -7.72 10.91
N ALA A 129 -11.55 -6.41 10.63
CA ALA A 129 -10.58 -5.48 11.19
C ALA A 129 -10.61 -5.48 12.72
N ARG A 130 -11.80 -5.33 13.32
CA ARG A 130 -11.98 -5.39 14.77
C ARG A 130 -11.47 -6.68 15.39
N ILE A 131 -11.89 -7.83 14.86
CA ILE A 131 -11.46 -9.14 15.36
C ILE A 131 -9.94 -9.28 15.28
N ALA A 132 -9.34 -8.83 14.18
CA ALA A 132 -7.89 -8.88 13.98
C ALA A 132 -7.15 -8.01 14.97
N THR A 133 -7.58 -6.75 15.20
CA THR A 133 -6.92 -5.85 16.16
C THR A 133 -7.12 -6.30 17.60
N ASP A 134 -8.31 -6.79 17.96
CA ASP A 134 -8.60 -7.35 19.28
C ASP A 134 -7.64 -8.53 19.56
N PHE A 135 -7.52 -9.46 18.62
CA PHE A 135 -6.61 -10.59 18.75
C PHE A 135 -5.13 -10.16 18.81
N LEU A 136 -4.71 -9.19 18.00
CA LEU A 136 -3.33 -8.69 17.97
C LEU A 136 -2.91 -8.13 19.35
N SER A 137 -3.82 -7.43 20.02
CA SER A 137 -3.58 -6.87 21.36
C SER A 137 -3.33 -7.93 22.44
N THR A 138 -3.81 -9.16 22.27
CA THR A 138 -3.71 -10.21 23.30
C THR A 138 -2.28 -10.63 23.63
N ARG A 139 -1.32 -10.40 22.72
CA ARG A 139 0.06 -10.86 22.91
C ARG A 139 0.92 -9.88 23.71
N TYR A 140 0.79 -8.58 23.41
CA TYR A 140 1.68 -7.52 23.91
C TYR A 140 0.94 -6.21 24.24
N GLU A 141 -0.39 -6.23 24.33
CA GLU A 141 -1.23 -5.05 24.63
C GLU A 141 -1.03 -3.88 23.63
N THR A 142 -0.58 -4.20 22.41
CA THR A 142 -0.41 -3.21 21.36
C THR A 142 -1.78 -2.88 20.75
N HIS A 143 -2.25 -1.66 20.98
CA HIS A 143 -3.56 -1.20 20.50
C HIS A 143 -3.47 -0.63 19.08
N TYR A 144 -4.31 -1.14 18.20
CA TYR A 144 -4.45 -0.67 16.82
C TYR A 144 -5.78 0.06 16.64
N ILE A 145 -5.75 1.19 15.92
CA ILE A 145 -6.97 1.83 15.39
C ILE A 145 -7.28 1.19 14.04
N TYR A 146 -8.56 1.00 13.73
CA TYR A 146 -8.99 0.41 12.47
C TYR A 146 -10.17 1.14 11.85
N GLY A 147 -10.28 1.08 10.52
CA GLY A 147 -11.37 1.73 9.78
C GLY A 147 -11.06 1.97 8.30
N PRO A 148 -12.01 2.59 7.58
CA PRO A 148 -11.78 3.05 6.21
C PRO A 148 -10.67 4.11 6.19
N ILE A 149 -9.72 3.99 5.27
CA ILE A 149 -8.55 4.89 5.17
C ILE A 149 -8.98 6.37 5.23
N ALA A 150 -9.91 6.81 4.38
CA ALA A 150 -10.29 8.22 4.26
C ALA A 150 -10.96 8.82 5.52
N SER A 151 -11.47 8.01 6.43
CA SER A 151 -12.09 8.45 7.68
C SER A 151 -11.20 8.23 8.91
N THR A 152 -10.13 7.47 8.78
CA THR A 152 -9.21 7.13 9.88
C THR A 152 -7.92 7.94 9.84
N ILE A 153 -7.49 8.40 8.65
CA ILE A 153 -6.30 9.24 8.46
C ILE A 153 -6.62 10.56 7.75
#